data_AF-A0A9Q0T7Z7-F1
#
_entry.id   AF-A0A9Q0T7Z7-F1
#
_cell.length_a   1.000
_cell.length_b   1.000
_cell.length_c   1.000
_cell.angle_alpha   90.00
_cell.angle_beta   90.00
_cell.angle_gamma   90.00
#
_symmetry.space_group_name_H-M   'P 1'
#
loop_
_entity.id
_entity.type
_entity.pdbx_description
1 polymer ?
#
loop_
_entity_poly.entity_id
_entity_poly.type
_entity_poly.pdbx_seq_one_letter_code
_entity_poly.pdbx_strand_id
1 'polypeptide(L)'
;MVPKPVLAVLFLYPITAQSEAERIQQEGIETDPSSKVYFMKQTVGNACGTIGLLHAVGNITSEIKLTEGSFLDKFFKSTANMDPLERARFLENDREMEDAHSVAATGGDTEASDNVDTHFICFTCVNGKLFELDGRKSGPISHGASSPGSLLQDAARVIQDMIQKNPESHNFNVIAISKRA
;
A
#
# COMPACT_ATOMS: atom_id res chain seq x y z
N MET A 1 -14.54 16.16 5.67
CA MET A 1 -14.53 16.15 4.18
C MET A 1 -13.11 15.84 3.73
N VAL A 2 -12.91 14.98 2.72
CA VAL A 2 -11.58 14.61 2.20
C VAL A 2 -11.13 15.64 1.14
N PRO A 3 -9.93 16.24 1.24
CA PRO A 3 -9.41 17.14 0.21
C PRO A 3 -9.25 16.44 -1.15
N LYS A 4 -9.38 17.20 -2.24
CA LYS A 4 -9.29 16.70 -3.61
C LYS A 4 -8.17 17.44 -4.38
N PRO A 5 -7.54 16.78 -5.37
CA PRO A 5 -7.70 15.37 -5.74
C PRO A 5 -7.07 14.40 -4.73
N VAL A 6 -7.63 13.19 -4.67
CA VAL A 6 -7.04 12.05 -3.94
C VAL A 6 -6.13 11.28 -4.90
N LEU A 7 -4.92 10.97 -4.46
CA LEU A 7 -3.89 10.32 -5.26
C LEU A 7 -3.71 8.84 -4.90
N ALA A 8 -3.93 8.49 -3.64
CA ALA A 8 -3.89 7.13 -3.14
C ALA A 8 -4.73 7.01 -1.86
N VAL A 9 -5.16 5.79 -1.53
CA VAL A 9 -5.91 5.48 -0.31
C VAL A 9 -5.21 4.33 0.41
N LEU A 10 -4.82 4.54 1.66
CA LEU A 10 -4.36 3.47 2.54
C LEU A 10 -5.53 2.95 3.35
N PHE A 11 -5.61 1.64 3.50
CA PHE A 11 -6.63 0.97 4.29
C PHE A 11 -5.97 0.01 5.27
N LEU A 12 -6.29 0.17 6.55
CA LEU A 12 -5.96 -0.76 7.62
C LEU A 12 -7.18 -1.65 7.88
N TYR A 13 -6.98 -2.97 7.91
CA TYR A 13 -8.04 -3.94 8.20
C TYR A 13 -7.51 -5.13 8.99
N PRO A 14 -8.35 -5.87 9.73
CA PRO A 14 -7.93 -7.04 10.49
C PRO A 14 -7.61 -8.22 9.56
N ILE A 15 -6.51 -8.91 9.84
CA ILE A 15 -6.20 -10.22 9.30
C ILE A 15 -7.02 -11.25 10.08
N THR A 16 -7.87 -11.97 9.37
CA THR A 16 -8.66 -13.08 9.90
C THR A 16 -8.29 -14.39 9.22
N ALA A 17 -8.71 -15.53 9.79
CA ALA A 17 -8.53 -16.83 9.15
C ALA A 17 -9.17 -16.87 7.75
N GLN A 18 -10.29 -16.17 7.54
CA GLN A 18 -10.92 -16.04 6.24
C GLN A 18 -10.07 -15.21 5.27
N SER A 19 -9.56 -14.04 5.68
CA SER A 19 -8.71 -13.24 4.79
C SER A 19 -7.41 -13.95 4.43
N GLU A 20 -6.85 -14.74 5.34
CA GLU A 20 -5.69 -15.59 5.04
C GLU A 20 -6.01 -16.69 4.04
N ALA A 21 -7.16 -17.35 4.16
CA ALA A 21 -7.58 -18.36 3.19
C ALA A 21 -7.77 -17.74 1.79
N GLU A 22 -8.40 -16.56 1.70
CA GLU A 22 -8.54 -15.82 0.44
C GLU A 22 -7.17 -15.43 -0.15
N ARG A 23 -6.22 -14.98 0.69
CA ARG A 23 -4.85 -14.67 0.28
C ARG A 23 -4.13 -15.89 -0.30
N ILE A 24 -4.26 -17.05 0.35
CA ILE A 24 -3.64 -18.31 -0.10
C ILE A 24 -4.25 -18.78 -1.41
N GLN A 25 -5.57 -18.66 -1.59
CA GLN A 25 -6.23 -18.99 -2.86
C GLN A 25 -5.77 -18.12 -4.03
N GLN A 26 -5.26 -16.92 -3.75
CA GLN A 26 -4.70 -16.01 -4.75
C GLN A 26 -3.21 -16.27 -5.05
N GLU A 27 -2.55 -17.16 -4.30
CA GLU A 27 -1.17 -17.54 -4.57
C GLU A 27 -1.07 -18.26 -5.92
N GLY A 28 -0.04 -17.93 -6.71
CA GLY A 28 0.20 -18.54 -8.02
C GLY A 28 -0.67 -18.01 -9.17
N ILE A 29 -1.63 -17.11 -8.91
CA ILE A 29 -2.31 -16.38 -9.99
C ILE A 29 -1.31 -15.38 -10.59
N GLU A 30 -0.98 -15.56 -11.88
CA GLU A 30 -0.12 -14.62 -12.60
C GLU A 30 -0.79 -13.24 -12.68
N THR A 31 -0.08 -12.23 -12.17
CA THR A 31 -0.45 -10.84 -12.35
C THR A 31 0.04 -10.34 -13.70
N ASP A 32 -0.72 -9.44 -14.32
CA ASP A 32 -0.37 -8.82 -15.59
C ASP A 32 1.05 -8.19 -15.55
N PRO A 33 2.05 -8.80 -16.23
CA PRO A 33 3.42 -8.33 -16.20
C PRO A 33 3.61 -7.03 -16.98
N SER A 34 2.60 -6.61 -17.77
CA SER A 34 2.60 -5.32 -18.47
C SER A 34 2.11 -4.16 -17.59
N SER A 35 1.63 -4.46 -16.38
CA SER A 35 1.18 -3.41 -15.46
C SER A 35 2.37 -2.52 -15.06
N LYS A 36 2.29 -1.22 -15.37
CA LYS A 36 3.27 -0.21 -14.96
C LYS A 36 3.20 0.11 -13.46
N VAL A 37 2.64 -0.80 -12.67
CA VAL A 37 2.37 -0.63 -11.25
C VAL A 37 3.67 -0.87 -10.50
N TYR A 38 4.08 0.10 -9.70
CA TYR A 38 5.17 -0.09 -8.75
C TYR A 38 4.67 -0.95 -7.59
N PHE A 39 5.10 -2.20 -7.55
CA PHE A 39 4.73 -3.17 -6.52
C PHE A 39 5.96 -3.80 -5.90
N MET A 40 5.89 -4.09 -4.61
CA MET A 40 6.93 -4.80 -3.87
C MET A 40 6.31 -5.74 -2.84
N LYS A 41 6.99 -6.86 -2.61
CA LYS A 41 6.60 -7.84 -1.59
C LYS A 41 6.89 -7.32 -0.19
N GLN A 42 6.12 -7.82 0.78
CA GLN A 42 6.43 -7.67 2.19
C GLN A 42 7.12 -8.93 2.69
N THR A 43 8.34 -8.76 3.15
CA THR A 43 9.19 -9.82 3.72
C THR A 43 9.67 -9.49 5.14
N VAL A 44 9.47 -8.23 5.57
CA VAL A 44 9.76 -7.74 6.92
C VAL A 44 8.46 -7.70 7.74
N GLY A 45 8.51 -8.24 8.96
CA GLY A 45 7.40 -8.18 9.91
C GLY A 45 7.07 -6.73 10.29
N ASN A 46 5.78 -6.43 10.53
CA ASN A 46 5.29 -5.10 10.92
C ASN A 46 5.62 -3.92 9.97
N ALA A 47 6.21 -4.18 8.80
CA ALA A 47 6.54 -3.16 7.80
C ALA A 47 5.38 -2.75 6.88
N CYS A 48 4.15 -3.26 7.09
CA CYS A 48 3.02 -3.05 6.18
C CYS A 48 2.68 -1.56 5.97
N GLY A 49 2.81 -0.73 7.01
CA GLY A 49 2.61 0.72 6.90
C GLY A 49 3.63 1.39 5.97
N THR A 50 4.92 1.07 6.13
CA THR A 50 5.98 1.55 5.23
C THR A 50 5.77 1.07 3.81
N ILE A 51 5.42 -0.20 3.61
CA ILE A 51 5.19 -0.78 2.29
C ILE A 51 3.97 -0.14 1.62
N GLY A 52 2.88 0.06 2.36
CA GLY A 52 1.69 0.77 1.87
C GLY A 52 2.02 2.19 1.41
N LEU A 53 2.84 2.93 2.18
CA LEU A 53 3.31 4.26 1.79
C LEU A 53 4.21 4.22 0.54
N LEU A 54 5.14 3.26 0.44
CA LEU A 54 6.00 3.10 -0.74
C LEU A 54 5.20 2.72 -1.99
N HIS A 55 4.20 1.85 -1.86
CA HIS A 55 3.23 1.55 -2.91
C HIS A 55 2.46 2.80 -3.33
N ALA A 56 1.98 3.59 -2.38
CA ALA A 56 1.25 4.82 -2.69
C ALA A 56 2.14 5.82 -3.44
N VAL A 57 3.30 6.19 -2.86
CA VAL A 57 4.24 7.17 -3.43
C VAL A 57 4.78 6.71 -4.78
N GLY A 58 5.20 5.44 -4.90
CA GLY A 58 5.79 4.89 -6.12
C GLY A 58 4.86 4.92 -7.33
N ASN A 59 3.54 4.83 -7.10
CA ASN A 59 2.53 4.87 -8.16
C ASN A 59 1.96 6.27 -8.45
N ILE A 60 2.36 7.30 -7.70
CA ILE A 60 1.90 8.68 -7.90
C ILE A 60 3.05 9.64 -8.23
N THR A 61 4.25 9.12 -8.56
CA THR A 61 5.45 9.94 -8.86
C THR A 61 5.27 10.89 -10.05
N SER A 62 4.29 10.67 -10.93
CA SER A 62 3.91 11.63 -11.98
C SER A 62 3.05 12.79 -11.48
N GLU A 63 2.42 12.63 -10.31
CA GLU A 63 1.49 13.58 -9.69
C GLU A 63 2.13 14.42 -8.57
N ILE A 64 3.26 13.98 -8.04
CA ILE A 64 4.01 14.64 -6.98
C ILE A 64 5.46 14.87 -7.42
N LYS A 65 6.08 15.94 -6.91
CA LYS A 65 7.50 16.22 -7.15
C LYS A 65 8.31 15.75 -5.95
N LEU A 66 9.04 14.65 -6.10
CA LEU A 66 10.07 14.27 -5.13
C LEU A 66 11.27 15.24 -5.28
N THR A 67 11.81 15.67 -4.15
CA THR A 67 13.03 16.49 -4.15
C THR A 67 14.20 15.64 -4.67
N GLU A 68 14.90 16.14 -5.68
CA GLU A 68 16.06 15.45 -6.25
C GLU A 68 17.12 15.18 -5.17
N GLY A 69 17.61 13.95 -5.12
CA GLY A 69 18.58 13.51 -4.12
C GLY A 69 18.01 13.24 -2.73
N SER A 70 16.70 13.45 -2.51
CA SER A 70 16.02 12.97 -1.31
C SER A 70 16.04 11.44 -1.22
N PHE A 71 15.79 10.90 -0.03
CA PHE A 71 15.73 9.45 0.18
C PHE A 71 14.77 8.76 -0.81
N LEU A 72 13.52 9.22 -0.88
CA LEU A 72 12.51 8.60 -1.75
C LEU A 72 12.86 8.73 -3.24
N ASP A 73 13.44 9.86 -3.66
CA ASP A 73 13.93 10.02 -5.05
C ASP A 73 15.00 8.97 -5.39
N LYS A 74 15.99 8.78 -4.51
CA LYS A 74 17.03 7.77 -4.67
C LYS A 74 16.45 6.35 -4.63
N PHE A 75 15.60 6.06 -3.66
CA PHE A 75 14.95 4.76 -3.48
C PHE A 75 14.24 4.32 -4.77
N PHE A 76 13.30 5.13 -5.29
CA PHE A 76 12.55 4.78 -6.50
C PHE A 76 13.40 4.72 -7.76
N LYS A 77 14.48 5.51 -7.86
CA LYS A 77 15.46 5.39 -8.95
C LYS A 77 16.23 4.07 -8.88
N SER A 78 16.71 3.68 -7.70
CA SER A 78 17.47 2.45 -7.48
C SER A 78 16.64 1.19 -7.70
N THR A 79 15.34 1.24 -7.40
CA THR A 79 14.44 0.08 -7.45
C THR A 79 13.56 0.02 -8.70
N ALA A 80 13.72 0.96 -9.65
CA ALA A 80 12.85 1.09 -10.82
C ALA A 80 12.76 -0.19 -11.65
N ASN A 81 13.90 -0.84 -11.89
CA ASN A 81 14.01 -2.04 -12.74
C ASN A 81 14.03 -3.36 -11.97
N MET A 82 13.84 -3.31 -10.65
CA MET A 82 13.81 -4.50 -9.80
C MET A 82 12.44 -5.16 -9.85
N ASP A 83 12.42 -6.49 -9.75
CA ASP A 83 11.20 -7.24 -9.52
C ASP A 83 10.65 -6.99 -8.09
N PRO A 84 9.39 -7.39 -7.79
CA PRO A 84 8.80 -7.15 -6.46
C PRO A 84 9.56 -7.74 -5.28
N LEU A 85 10.28 -8.86 -5.46
CA LEU A 85 11.04 -9.53 -4.40
C LEU A 85 12.43 -8.91 -4.26
N GLU A 86 13.06 -8.48 -5.34
CA GLU A 86 14.27 -7.67 -5.34
C GLU A 86 14.05 -6.33 -4.64
N ARG A 87 12.91 -5.67 -4.88
CA ARG A 87 12.50 -4.45 -4.14
C ARG A 87 12.38 -4.70 -2.64
N ALA A 88 11.83 -5.85 -2.25
CA ALA A 88 11.71 -6.23 -0.85
C ALA A 88 13.08 -6.46 -0.21
N ARG A 89 13.98 -7.19 -0.88
CA ARG A 89 15.37 -7.38 -0.46
C ARG A 89 16.16 -6.08 -0.40
N PHE A 90 15.89 -5.14 -1.29
CA PHE A 90 16.50 -3.81 -1.23
C PHE A 90 16.08 -3.10 0.06
N LEU A 91 14.78 -3.09 0.38
CA LEU A 91 14.23 -2.50 1.60
C LEU A 91 14.77 -3.17 2.88
N GLU A 92 14.93 -4.49 2.90
CA GLU A 92 15.51 -5.24 4.04
C GLU A 92 16.92 -4.77 4.42
N ASN A 93 17.70 -4.29 3.46
CA ASN A 93 19.07 -3.84 3.68
C ASN A 93 19.17 -2.32 3.87
N ASP A 94 18.05 -1.60 3.90
CA ASP A 94 17.99 -0.14 3.98
C ASP A 94 17.83 0.33 5.44
N ARG A 95 18.97 0.67 6.07
CA ARG A 95 18.99 1.15 7.46
C ARG A 95 18.35 2.51 7.65
N GLU A 96 18.40 3.39 6.64
CA GLU A 96 17.79 4.73 6.76
C GLU A 96 16.26 4.61 6.85
N MET A 97 15.67 3.69 6.09
CA MET A 97 14.25 3.38 6.20
C MET A 97 13.89 2.65 7.50
N GLU A 98 14.72 1.72 7.97
CA GLU A 98 14.53 1.02 9.24
C GLU A 98 14.49 2.01 10.42
N ASP A 99 15.46 2.93 10.47
CA ASP A 99 15.54 3.97 11.50
C ASP A 99 14.31 4.90 11.42
N ALA A 100 13.94 5.36 10.22
CA ALA A 100 12.78 6.23 10.02
C ALA A 100 11.47 5.55 10.43
N HIS A 101 11.29 4.26 10.10
CA HIS A 101 10.14 3.46 10.52
C HIS A 101 10.09 3.34 12.05
N SER A 102 11.21 3.05 12.70
CA SER A 102 11.29 2.89 14.16
C SER A 102 10.95 4.19 14.90
N VAL A 103 11.42 5.33 14.40
CA VAL A 103 11.06 6.65 14.93
C VAL A 103 9.56 6.91 14.74
N ALA A 104 9.01 6.63 13.55
CA ALA A 104 7.58 6.83 13.28
C ALA A 104 6.69 5.94 14.14
N ALA A 105 7.09 4.68 14.40
CA ALA A 105 6.34 3.73 15.20
C ALA A 105 6.18 4.17 16.67
N THR A 106 7.14 4.95 17.18
CA THR A 106 7.11 5.48 18.55
C THR A 106 6.57 6.90 18.65
N GLY A 107 6.20 7.52 17.52
CA GLY A 107 5.72 8.89 17.44
C GLY A 107 4.19 9.05 17.53
N GLY A 108 3.43 7.95 17.63
CA GLY A 108 1.98 7.96 17.75
C GLY A 108 1.49 8.26 19.18
N ASP A 109 0.18 8.50 19.31
CA ASP A 109 -0.47 8.76 20.61
C ASP A 109 -0.62 7.50 21.49
N THR A 110 -0.33 6.32 20.94
CA THR A 110 -0.46 5.01 21.61
C THR A 110 0.88 4.31 21.71
N GLU A 111 1.05 3.49 22.75
CA GLU A 111 2.24 2.63 22.87
C GLU A 111 2.33 1.63 21.70
N ALA A 112 3.53 1.41 21.19
CA ALA A 112 3.79 0.44 20.15
C ALA A 112 3.59 -0.99 20.69
N SER A 113 2.95 -1.84 19.90
CA SER A 113 2.72 -3.26 20.20
C SER A 113 3.30 -4.12 19.09
N ASP A 114 3.97 -5.22 19.46
CA ASP A 114 4.45 -6.22 18.52
C ASP A 114 3.36 -7.23 18.12
N ASN A 115 2.29 -7.34 18.92
CA ASN A 115 1.16 -8.22 18.65
C ASN A 115 0.08 -7.43 17.89
N VAL A 116 0.14 -7.50 16.56
CA VAL A 116 -0.73 -6.76 15.65
C VAL A 116 -1.45 -7.74 14.73
N ASP A 117 -2.78 -7.73 14.78
CA ASP A 117 -3.65 -8.50 13.89
C ASP A 117 -4.21 -7.65 12.74
N THR A 118 -3.76 -6.41 12.58
CA THR A 118 -4.18 -5.50 11.50
C THR A 118 -3.12 -5.32 10.44
N HIS A 119 -3.53 -5.02 9.21
CA HIS A 119 -2.65 -4.92 8.05
C HIS A 119 -3.00 -3.73 7.15
N PHE A 120 -1.97 -3.01 6.71
CA PHE A 120 -2.11 -1.91 5.75
C PHE A 120 -1.99 -2.40 4.31
N ILE A 121 -2.89 -1.91 3.46
CA ILE A 121 -2.84 -2.03 2.00
C ILE A 121 -3.03 -0.67 1.33
N CYS A 122 -2.63 -0.57 0.07
CA CYS A 122 -2.75 0.65 -0.72
C CYS A 122 -3.68 0.46 -1.92
N PHE A 123 -4.57 1.41 -2.15
CA PHE A 123 -5.32 1.58 -3.38
C PHE A 123 -4.79 2.75 -4.18
N THR A 124 -4.53 2.54 -5.48
CA THR A 124 -4.04 3.57 -6.40
C THR A 124 -4.65 3.41 -7.80
N CYS A 125 -4.71 4.50 -8.56
CA CYS A 125 -5.17 4.48 -9.95
C CYS A 125 -3.97 4.53 -10.90
N VAL A 126 -3.73 3.43 -11.63
CA VAL A 126 -2.64 3.35 -12.61
C VAL A 126 -3.23 2.96 -13.97
N ASN A 127 -2.90 3.73 -15.01
CA ASN A 127 -3.39 3.53 -16.38
C ASN A 127 -4.92 3.33 -16.47
N GLY A 128 -5.69 4.11 -15.71
CA GLY A 128 -7.16 4.08 -15.73
C GLY A 128 -7.78 2.87 -15.03
N LYS A 129 -7.03 2.16 -14.19
CA LYS A 129 -7.53 1.04 -13.38
C LYS A 129 -7.25 1.25 -11.90
N LEU A 130 -8.17 0.82 -11.05
CA LEU A 130 -7.98 0.73 -9.60
C LEU A 130 -7.15 -0.52 -9.29
N PHE A 131 -6.04 -0.33 -8.58
CA PHE A 131 -5.22 -1.43 -8.08
C PHE A 131 -5.22 -1.44 -6.55
N GLU A 132 -5.42 -2.63 -5.99
CA GLU A 132 -5.10 -2.98 -4.61
C GLU A 132 -3.69 -3.55 -4.54
N LEU A 133 -2.87 -2.97 -3.68
CA LEU A 133 -1.48 -3.32 -3.47
C LEU A 133 -1.29 -3.80 -2.03
N ASP A 134 -1.09 -5.11 -1.91
CA ASP A 134 -0.80 -5.80 -0.66
C ASP A 134 0.51 -6.58 -0.83
N GLY A 135 1.56 -6.20 -0.09
CA GLY A 135 2.86 -6.87 -0.18
C GLY A 135 2.83 -8.35 0.20
N ARG A 136 1.79 -8.82 0.92
CA ARG A 136 1.60 -10.22 1.29
C ARG A 136 1.06 -11.07 0.13
N LYS A 137 0.46 -10.46 -0.89
CA LYS A 137 -0.13 -11.14 -2.06
C LYS A 137 0.88 -11.39 -3.18
N SER A 138 0.54 -12.25 -4.14
CA SER A 138 1.40 -12.59 -5.29
C SER A 138 1.75 -11.38 -6.16
N GLY A 139 0.82 -10.43 -6.28
CA GLY A 139 1.02 -9.16 -6.97
C GLY A 139 -0.16 -8.21 -6.84
N PRO A 140 -0.18 -7.12 -7.62
CA PRO A 140 -1.29 -6.16 -7.67
C PRO A 140 -2.62 -6.81 -8.09
N ILE A 141 -3.73 -6.42 -7.44
CA ILE A 141 -5.07 -6.85 -7.81
C ILE A 141 -5.80 -5.69 -8.48
N SER A 142 -6.20 -5.89 -9.74
CA SER A 142 -7.02 -4.92 -10.48
C SER A 142 -8.50 -5.06 -10.09
N HIS A 143 -9.11 -3.98 -9.61
CA HIS A 143 -10.53 -3.87 -9.30
C HIS A 143 -11.36 -3.23 -10.43
N GLY A 144 -10.78 -3.11 -11.63
CA GLY A 144 -11.44 -2.58 -12.81
C GLY A 144 -11.14 -1.11 -13.07
N ALA A 145 -11.98 -0.45 -13.86
CA ALA A 145 -11.75 0.92 -14.31
C ALA A 145 -11.81 1.94 -13.16
N SER A 146 -10.91 2.93 -13.21
CA SER A 146 -10.88 4.05 -12.26
C SER A 146 -10.21 5.27 -12.89
N SER A 147 -10.22 6.39 -12.18
CA SER A 147 -9.63 7.65 -12.61
C SER A 147 -9.20 8.48 -11.39
N PRO A 148 -8.33 9.49 -11.56
CA PRO A 148 -8.01 10.43 -10.47
C PRO A 148 -9.24 11.12 -9.85
N GLY A 149 -10.33 11.27 -10.62
CA GLY A 149 -11.57 11.88 -10.14
C GLY A 149 -12.50 10.93 -9.37
N SER A 150 -12.35 9.61 -9.56
CA SER A 150 -13.20 8.57 -8.98
C SER A 150 -12.47 7.63 -8.01
N LEU A 151 -11.13 7.72 -7.92
CA LEU A 151 -10.27 6.83 -7.12
C LEU A 151 -10.80 6.60 -5.71
N LEU A 152 -11.14 7.66 -4.98
CA LEU A 152 -11.62 7.53 -3.60
C LEU A 152 -12.95 6.75 -3.54
N GLN A 153 -13.89 7.03 -4.45
CA GLN A 153 -15.19 6.36 -4.49
C GLN A 153 -15.04 4.89 -4.91
N ASP A 154 -14.17 4.63 -5.88
CA ASP A 154 -13.93 3.28 -6.39
C ASP A 154 -13.24 2.42 -5.30
N ALA A 155 -12.22 2.97 -4.62
CA ALA A 155 -11.57 2.32 -3.47
C ALA A 155 -12.55 2.12 -2.30
N ALA A 156 -13.40 3.11 -2.01
CA ALA A 156 -14.39 3.01 -0.93
C ALA A 156 -15.37 1.85 -1.15
N ARG A 157 -15.78 1.55 -2.39
CA ARG A 157 -16.64 0.39 -2.68
C ARG A 157 -15.95 -0.92 -2.34
N VAL A 158 -14.68 -1.08 -2.76
CA VAL A 158 -13.90 -2.28 -2.41
C VAL A 158 -13.70 -2.41 -0.90
N ILE A 159 -13.38 -1.30 -0.23
CA ILE A 159 -13.22 -1.25 1.24
C ILE A 159 -14.53 -1.63 1.94
N GLN A 160 -15.68 -1.17 1.45
CA GLN A 160 -16.98 -1.55 2.00
C GLN A 160 -17.22 -3.06 1.91
N ASP A 161 -16.89 -3.69 0.79
CA ASP A 161 -16.99 -5.15 0.63
C ASP A 161 -16.05 -5.88 1.62
N MET A 162 -14.84 -5.37 1.82
CA MET A 162 -13.89 -5.92 2.79
C MET A 162 -14.40 -5.79 4.25
N ILE A 163 -15.04 -4.67 4.59
CA ILE A 163 -15.65 -4.45 5.91
C ILE A 163 -16.84 -5.41 6.10
N GLN A 164 -17.69 -5.59 5.08
CA GLN A 164 -18.86 -6.48 5.16
C GLN A 164 -18.48 -7.95 5.39
N LYS A 165 -17.30 -8.38 4.92
CA LYS A 165 -16.75 -9.71 5.22
C LYS A 165 -16.32 -9.88 6.69
N ASN A 166 -16.25 -8.81 7.46
CA ASN A 166 -15.76 -8.78 8.84
C ASN A 166 -16.78 -8.04 9.75
N PRO A 167 -18.04 -8.51 9.84
CA PRO A 167 -19.14 -7.76 10.45
C PRO A 167 -18.95 -7.47 11.95
N GLU A 168 -18.19 -8.30 12.65
CA GLU A 168 -17.92 -8.17 14.09
C GLU A 168 -16.70 -7.30 14.40
N SER A 169 -15.95 -6.85 13.38
CA SER A 169 -14.76 -6.03 13.61
C SER A 169 -15.09 -4.54 13.58
N HIS A 170 -14.34 -3.78 14.36
CA HIS A 170 -14.31 -2.32 14.32
C HIS A 170 -12.91 -1.78 14.00
N ASN A 171 -11.93 -2.67 13.79
CA ASN A 171 -10.51 -2.33 13.65
C ASN A 171 -10.17 -1.97 12.20
N PHE A 172 -10.78 -0.89 11.72
CA PHE A 172 -10.56 -0.37 10.37
C PHE A 172 -10.10 1.09 10.42
N ASN A 173 -9.21 1.46 9.49
CA ASN A 173 -8.83 2.85 9.30
C ASN A 173 -8.61 3.14 7.82
N VAL A 174 -9.02 4.32 7.35
CA VAL A 174 -8.78 4.76 5.97
C VAL A 174 -8.07 6.11 5.99
N ILE A 175 -6.95 6.19 5.28
CA ILE A 175 -6.17 7.42 5.11
C ILE A 175 -6.11 7.75 3.61
N ALA A 176 -6.45 9.00 3.25
CA ALA A 176 -6.36 9.47 1.87
C ALA A 176 -5.14 10.37 1.68
N ILE A 177 -4.26 10.02 0.75
CA ILE A 177 -3.21 10.92 0.28
C ILE A 177 -3.86 11.86 -0.73
N SER A 178 -3.90 13.14 -0.41
CA SER A 178 -4.54 14.17 -1.24
C SER A 178 -3.60 15.35 -1.46
N LYS A 179 -3.76 16.06 -2.58
CA LYS A 179 -3.05 17.33 -2.79
C LYS A 179 -3.62 18.35 -1.81
N ARG A 180 -2.74 19.04 -1.08
CA ARG A 180 -3.12 20.17 -0.25
C ARG A 180 -3.58 21.30 -1.18
N ALA A 181 -4.76 21.84 -0.91
CA ALA A 181 -5.30 23.01 -1.59
C ALA A 181 -4.47 24.26 -1.28
#